data_AF-A0A1A2UCW4-F1
#
_entry.id   AF-A0A1A2UCW4-F1
#
_cell.length_a   1.000
_cell.length_b   1.000
_cell.length_c   1.000
_cell.angle_alpha   90.00
_cell.angle_beta   90.00
_cell.angle_gamma   90.00
#
_symmetry.space_group_name_H-M   'P 1'
#
loop_
_entity.id
_entity.type
_entity.pdbx_description
1 polymer ?
#
loop_
_entity_poly.entity_id
_entity_poly.type
_entity_poly.pdbx_seq_one_letter_code
_entity_poly.pdbx_strand_id
1 'polypeptide(L)'
;MLRADPVGPRITYYDDATGERIELSAVTLANWAAKTGNLLRDELGAGPGSRVAILLPAHWQTAAVLFGVWWIGAEAVLEATEADLALCTAERLDEADSIAAEVAVLSLDPFGRPASDLPIGVTDYATAVRVHGDQIVAERHPGPALAGRPVDQVLADCQRSAAARELTAKDRVLSTAAWSSPEELVDGLLAVLAVGASLVQVAHPDPSALPRRTETEKVTRVL
;
A
#
# COMPACT_ATOMS: atom_id res chain seq x y z
N MET A 1 -4.40 -7.67 11.70
CA MET A 1 -5.50 -7.28 10.78
C MET A 1 -6.63 -8.32 10.73
N LEU A 2 -6.44 -9.50 10.13
CA LEU A 2 -7.52 -10.49 9.91
C LEU A 2 -8.13 -11.11 11.19
N ARG A 3 -7.40 -11.10 12.31
CA ARG A 3 -7.87 -11.66 13.60
C ARG A 3 -8.83 -10.74 14.38
N ALA A 4 -8.89 -9.45 14.06
CA ALA A 4 -9.66 -8.46 14.82
C ALA A 4 -11.08 -8.30 14.26
N ASP A 5 -11.18 -7.91 12.98
CA ASP A 5 -12.43 -7.85 12.23
C ASP A 5 -12.11 -8.08 10.74
N PRO A 6 -12.36 -9.29 10.22
CA PRO A 6 -12.03 -9.63 8.84
C PRO A 6 -12.96 -8.96 7.81
N VAL A 7 -14.20 -8.65 8.19
CA VAL A 7 -15.24 -8.19 7.25
C VAL A 7 -15.43 -6.67 7.33
N GLY A 8 -15.13 -6.04 8.45
CA GLY A 8 -15.23 -4.59 8.61
C GLY A 8 -14.28 -3.79 7.70
N PRO A 9 -14.62 -2.52 7.41
CA PRO A 9 -13.84 -1.67 6.52
C PRO A 9 -12.47 -1.42 7.12
N ARG A 10 -11.42 -1.73 6.35
CA ARG A 10 -10.03 -1.58 6.77
C ARG A 10 -9.41 -0.32 6.20
N ILE A 11 -9.65 -0.08 4.92
CA ILE A 11 -9.27 1.14 4.21
C ILE A 11 -10.48 1.61 3.41
N THR A 12 -10.88 2.85 3.59
CA THR A 12 -11.73 3.59 2.65
C THR A 12 -10.88 4.67 2.01
N TYR A 13 -10.80 4.65 0.69
CA TYR A 13 -10.06 5.61 -0.10
C TYR A 13 -11.03 6.58 -0.77
N TYR A 14 -10.65 7.85 -0.75
CA TYR A 14 -11.28 8.92 -1.50
C TYR A 14 -10.25 9.63 -2.37
N ASP A 15 -10.67 10.06 -3.55
CA ASP A 15 -10.01 11.13 -4.30
C ASP A 15 -11.04 12.23 -4.55
N ASP A 16 -10.88 13.38 -3.90
CA ASP A 16 -11.85 14.47 -4.02
C ASP A 16 -11.72 15.22 -5.36
N ALA A 17 -10.62 15.08 -6.11
CA ALA A 17 -10.48 15.65 -7.45
C ALA A 17 -11.24 14.85 -8.52
N THR A 18 -11.30 13.52 -8.38
CA THR A 18 -12.01 12.63 -9.32
C THR A 18 -13.40 12.22 -8.83
N GLY A 19 -13.67 12.37 -7.54
CA GLY A 19 -14.88 11.88 -6.88
C GLY A 19 -14.84 10.39 -6.56
N GLU A 20 -13.69 9.73 -6.71
CA GLU A 20 -13.52 8.31 -6.40
C GLU A 20 -13.85 8.01 -4.94
N ARG A 21 -14.52 6.87 -4.72
CA ARG A 21 -14.65 6.24 -3.40
C ARG A 21 -14.51 4.73 -3.55
N ILE A 22 -13.53 4.16 -2.86
CA ILE A 22 -13.30 2.71 -2.78
C ILE A 22 -13.25 2.30 -1.30
N GLU A 23 -13.82 1.15 -0.96
CA GLU A 23 -13.76 0.59 0.40
C GLU A 23 -13.34 -0.87 0.34
N LEU A 24 -12.32 -1.21 1.14
CA LEU A 24 -11.80 -2.56 1.27
C LEU A 24 -11.97 -3.05 2.69
N SER A 25 -12.55 -4.24 2.83
CA SER A 25 -12.44 -5.02 4.06
C SER A 25 -11.01 -5.52 4.28
N ALA A 26 -10.72 -6.01 5.48
CA ALA A 26 -9.43 -6.65 5.75
C ALA A 26 -9.18 -7.88 4.87
N VAL A 27 -10.23 -8.67 4.56
CA VAL A 27 -10.13 -9.82 3.66
C VAL A 27 -9.83 -9.37 2.22
N THR A 28 -10.54 -8.37 1.71
CA THR A 28 -10.31 -7.90 0.34
C THR A 28 -8.88 -7.35 0.19
N LEU A 29 -8.41 -6.55 1.16
CA LEU A 29 -7.04 -6.04 1.15
C LEU A 29 -6.01 -7.17 1.21
N ALA A 30 -6.22 -8.19 2.06
CA ALA A 30 -5.35 -9.35 2.15
C ALA A 30 -5.34 -10.17 0.84
N ASN A 31 -6.47 -10.36 0.17
CA ASN A 31 -6.53 -11.07 -1.09
C ASN A 31 -5.74 -10.35 -2.18
N TRP A 32 -5.86 -9.02 -2.28
CA TRP A 32 -5.08 -8.23 -3.23
C TRP A 32 -3.59 -8.32 -2.94
N ALA A 33 -3.19 -8.13 -1.68
CA ALA A 33 -1.79 -8.25 -1.31
C ALA A 33 -1.23 -9.67 -1.58
N ALA A 34 -2.03 -10.73 -1.48
CA ALA A 34 -1.58 -12.10 -1.71
C ALA A 34 -1.36 -12.33 -3.20
N LYS A 35 -2.26 -11.80 -4.05
CA LYS A 35 -2.08 -11.76 -5.49
C LYS A 35 -0.83 -10.97 -5.88
N THR A 36 -0.60 -9.81 -5.25
CA THR A 36 0.61 -9.01 -5.47
C THR A 36 1.86 -9.80 -5.08
N GLY A 37 1.89 -10.44 -3.92
CA GLY A 37 3.03 -11.25 -3.51
C GLY A 37 3.30 -12.43 -4.47
N ASN A 38 2.24 -13.11 -4.93
CA ASN A 38 2.37 -14.19 -5.91
C ASN A 38 2.87 -13.65 -7.28
N LEU A 39 2.39 -12.50 -7.75
CA LEU A 39 2.93 -11.83 -8.93
C LEU A 39 4.43 -11.54 -8.78
N LEU A 40 4.80 -10.87 -7.70
CA LEU A 40 6.19 -10.49 -7.43
C LEU A 40 7.12 -11.70 -7.36
N ARG A 41 6.71 -12.77 -6.65
CA ARG A 41 7.55 -13.96 -6.46
C ARG A 41 7.58 -14.87 -7.67
N ASP A 42 6.42 -15.17 -8.24
CA ASP A 42 6.26 -16.27 -9.19
C ASP A 42 6.48 -15.81 -10.65
N GLU A 43 6.18 -14.54 -10.96
CA GLU A 43 6.35 -13.97 -12.30
C GLU A 43 7.60 -13.07 -12.39
N LEU A 44 7.80 -12.19 -11.40
CA LEU A 44 8.90 -11.23 -11.42
C LEU A 44 10.14 -11.68 -10.62
N GLY A 45 10.12 -12.88 -10.04
CA GLY A 45 11.28 -13.51 -9.40
C GLY A 45 11.79 -12.83 -8.12
N ALA A 46 10.99 -11.97 -7.49
CA ALA A 46 11.37 -11.25 -6.28
C ALA A 46 11.32 -12.15 -5.03
N GLY A 47 12.15 -11.84 -4.04
CA GLY A 47 12.20 -12.57 -2.77
C GLY A 47 12.93 -11.80 -1.67
N PRO A 48 13.44 -12.49 -0.63
CA PRO A 48 13.92 -11.83 0.58
C PRO A 48 15.17 -10.97 0.42
N GLY A 49 15.90 -11.17 -0.67
CA GLY A 49 17.05 -10.32 -1.04
C GLY A 49 16.72 -9.17 -1.98
N SER A 50 15.47 -9.07 -2.44
CA SER A 50 15.06 -8.10 -3.44
C SER A 50 14.66 -6.76 -2.82
N ARG A 51 15.03 -5.68 -3.49
CA ARG A 51 14.57 -4.31 -3.21
C ARG A 51 13.52 -3.92 -4.24
N VAL A 52 12.35 -3.52 -3.76
CA VAL A 52 11.20 -3.12 -4.59
C VAL A 52 10.93 -1.64 -4.37
N ALA A 53 11.17 -0.83 -5.40
CA ALA A 53 10.86 0.59 -5.39
C ALA A 53 9.35 0.81 -5.51
N ILE A 54 8.78 1.57 -4.58
CA ILE A 54 7.36 1.91 -4.52
C ILE A 54 7.19 3.37 -4.90
N LEU A 55 7.00 3.61 -6.19
CA LEU A 55 6.85 4.94 -6.78
C LEU A 55 5.36 5.25 -6.98
N LEU A 56 4.59 5.10 -5.90
CA LEU A 56 3.13 5.16 -5.88
C LEU A 56 2.64 6.17 -4.82
N PRO A 57 1.50 6.84 -5.04
CA PRO A 57 0.91 7.74 -4.06
C PRO A 57 0.26 6.99 -2.89
N ALA A 58 -0.23 7.73 -1.89
CA ALA A 58 -1.01 7.19 -0.78
C ALA A 58 -2.39 6.69 -1.27
N HIS A 59 -2.44 5.42 -1.68
CA HIS A 59 -3.58 4.81 -2.36
C HIS A 59 -3.86 3.40 -1.81
N TRP A 60 -5.10 2.91 -1.94
CA TRP A 60 -5.44 1.56 -1.46
C TRP A 60 -4.64 0.47 -2.20
N GLN A 61 -4.34 0.65 -3.49
CA GLN A 61 -3.48 -0.26 -4.24
C GLN A 61 -2.04 -0.24 -3.72
N THR A 62 -1.52 0.92 -3.32
CA THR A 62 -0.20 1.04 -2.69
C THR A 62 -0.14 0.24 -1.39
N ALA A 63 -1.18 0.29 -0.56
CA ALA A 63 -1.27 -0.54 0.64
C ALA A 63 -1.25 -2.04 0.32
N ALA A 64 -2.01 -2.48 -0.70
CA ALA A 64 -2.00 -3.88 -1.14
C ALA A 64 -0.62 -4.31 -1.66
N VAL A 65 0.02 -3.46 -2.47
CA VAL A 65 1.37 -3.68 -2.99
C VAL A 65 2.38 -3.86 -1.86
N LEU A 66 2.41 -2.93 -0.90
CA LEU A 66 3.34 -2.97 0.23
C LEU A 66 3.20 -4.26 1.03
N PHE A 67 1.96 -4.68 1.33
CA PHE A 67 1.73 -5.95 2.02
C PHE A 67 2.14 -7.16 1.19
N GLY A 68 2.00 -7.11 -0.14
CA GLY A 68 2.50 -8.14 -1.05
C GLY A 68 4.02 -8.27 -1.03
N VAL A 69 4.74 -7.14 -1.08
CA VAL A 69 6.21 -7.08 -0.95
C VAL A 69 6.65 -7.71 0.36
N TRP A 70 6.02 -7.36 1.48
CA TRP A 70 6.39 -7.92 2.78
C TRP A 70 6.02 -9.39 2.95
N TRP A 71 4.98 -9.88 2.26
CA TRP A 71 4.63 -11.30 2.32
C TRP A 71 5.70 -12.21 1.71
N ILE A 72 6.40 -11.73 0.69
CA ILE A 72 7.52 -12.45 0.06
C ILE A 72 8.86 -12.15 0.75
N GLY A 73 8.83 -11.35 1.82
CA GLY A 73 10.00 -10.98 2.61
C GLY A 73 10.94 -9.97 1.96
N ALA A 74 10.52 -9.34 0.86
CA ALA A 74 11.31 -8.34 0.15
C ALA A 74 11.28 -6.98 0.86
N GLU A 75 12.24 -6.13 0.49
CA GLU A 75 12.36 -4.78 1.02
C GLU A 75 11.57 -3.78 0.18
N ALA A 76 10.69 -2.98 0.81
CA ALA A 76 10.10 -1.81 0.17
C ALA A 76 11.03 -0.59 0.32
N VAL A 77 11.31 0.09 -0.79
CA VAL A 77 12.02 1.38 -0.79
C VAL A 77 11.14 2.45 -1.43
N LEU A 78 11.06 3.63 -0.80
CA LEU A 78 10.15 4.71 -1.24
C LEU A 78 10.87 5.80 -2.03
N GLU A 79 12.20 5.75 -2.03
CA GLU A 79 13.04 6.66 -2.79
C GLU A 79 13.37 6.06 -4.16
N ALA A 80 13.52 6.92 -5.17
CA ALA A 80 13.98 6.54 -6.50
C ALA A 80 15.49 6.25 -6.48
N THR A 81 15.85 5.12 -5.89
CA THR A 81 17.21 4.58 -5.83
C THR A 81 17.25 3.23 -6.53
N GLU A 82 18.45 2.79 -6.93
CA GLU A 82 18.66 1.50 -7.59
C GLU A 82 17.92 0.39 -6.84
N ALA A 83 17.08 -0.37 -7.56
CA ALA A 83 16.23 -1.42 -7.04
C ALA A 83 16.15 -2.58 -8.04
N ASP A 84 15.77 -3.76 -7.58
CA ASP A 84 15.61 -4.92 -8.47
C ASP A 84 14.34 -4.77 -9.32
N LEU A 85 13.26 -4.24 -8.69
CA LEU A 85 11.97 -4.00 -9.33
C LEU A 85 11.40 -2.64 -8.93
N ALA A 86 10.59 -2.04 -9.81
CA ALA A 86 9.82 -0.84 -9.51
C ALA A 86 8.33 -1.04 -9.79
N LEU A 87 7.50 -0.61 -8.84
CA LEU A 87 6.06 -0.48 -8.97
C LEU A 87 5.73 1.00 -9.01
N CYS A 88 5.20 1.50 -10.13
CA CYS A 88 5.06 2.94 -10.37
C CYS A 88 3.72 3.27 -11.05
N THR A 89 3.38 4.56 -11.09
CA THR A 89 2.33 5.05 -12.01
C THR A 89 2.91 5.29 -13.40
N ALA A 90 2.05 5.50 -14.41
CA ALA A 90 2.50 5.78 -15.77
C ALA A 90 3.34 7.08 -15.85
N GLU A 91 2.99 8.09 -15.05
CA GLU A 91 3.72 9.38 -14.98
C GLU A 91 5.14 9.23 -14.44
N ARG A 92 5.43 8.11 -13.75
CA ARG A 92 6.72 7.83 -13.12
C ARG A 92 7.47 6.68 -13.78
N LEU A 93 7.00 6.22 -14.95
CA LEU A 93 7.61 5.12 -15.68
C LEU A 93 9.06 5.41 -16.08
N ASP A 94 9.36 6.59 -16.64
CA ASP A 94 10.72 6.95 -17.05
C ASP A 94 11.71 6.91 -15.87
N GLU A 95 11.25 7.32 -14.68
CA GLU A 95 12.06 7.30 -13.47
C GLU A 95 12.25 5.87 -12.94
N ALA A 96 11.20 5.05 -13.00
CA ALA A 96 11.24 3.63 -12.63
C ALA A 96 12.21 2.84 -13.52
N ASP A 97 12.14 3.05 -14.85
CA ASP A 97 13.00 2.40 -15.85
C ASP A 97 14.48 2.79 -15.68
N SER A 98 14.75 3.98 -15.12
CA SER A 98 16.12 4.44 -14.86
C SER A 98 16.77 3.79 -13.63
N ILE A 99 15.99 3.20 -12.73
CA ILE A 99 16.47 2.66 -11.44
C ILE A 99 16.26 1.16 -11.25
N ALA A 100 15.41 0.52 -12.06
CA ALA A 100 15.06 -0.88 -11.91
C ALA A 100 15.07 -1.62 -13.24
N ALA A 101 15.46 -2.90 -13.20
CA ALA A 101 15.47 -3.77 -14.38
C ALA A 101 14.07 -4.25 -14.77
N GLU A 102 13.19 -4.43 -13.78
CA GLU A 102 11.80 -4.87 -13.98
C GLU A 102 10.85 -3.79 -13.48
N VAL A 103 9.87 -3.41 -14.32
CA VAL A 103 8.88 -2.38 -13.98
C VAL A 103 7.47 -2.90 -14.21
N ALA A 104 6.61 -2.73 -13.20
CA ALA A 104 5.17 -2.90 -13.36
C ALA A 104 4.42 -1.60 -13.05
N VAL A 105 3.55 -1.20 -13.99
CA VAL A 105 2.81 0.06 -13.92
C VAL A 105 1.41 -0.18 -13.36
N LEU A 106 1.02 0.64 -12.39
CA LEU A 106 -0.30 0.69 -11.79
C LEU A 106 -1.10 1.85 -12.39
N SER A 107 -2.28 1.55 -12.91
CA SER A 107 -3.23 2.57 -13.39
C SER A 107 -3.88 3.37 -12.27
N LEU A 108 -3.82 2.85 -11.03
CA LEU A 108 -4.57 3.34 -9.87
C LEU A 108 -6.09 3.39 -10.05
N ASP A 109 -6.64 2.81 -11.13
CA ASP A 109 -8.08 2.80 -11.36
C ASP A 109 -8.81 2.06 -10.21
N PRO A 110 -9.93 2.61 -9.69
CA PRO A 110 -10.66 2.05 -8.55
C PRO A 110 -11.05 0.59 -8.73
N PHE A 111 -11.33 0.19 -9.97
CA PHE A 111 -11.76 -1.16 -10.30
C PHE A 111 -10.66 -1.97 -10.99
N GLY A 112 -9.43 -1.45 -11.04
CA GLY A 112 -8.25 -2.05 -11.62
C GLY A 112 -8.34 -2.24 -13.13
N ARG A 113 -8.81 -1.23 -13.87
CA ARG A 113 -8.58 -1.17 -15.32
C ARG A 113 -7.07 -1.13 -15.61
N PRO A 114 -6.61 -1.68 -16.76
CA PRO A 114 -5.22 -1.56 -17.16
C PRO A 114 -4.83 -0.09 -17.38
N ALA A 115 -3.54 0.19 -17.25
CA ALA A 115 -2.97 1.46 -17.68
C ALA A 115 -3.04 1.58 -19.21
N SER A 116 -3.32 2.79 -19.69
CA SER A 116 -3.38 3.07 -21.13
C SER A 116 -1.97 3.24 -21.70
N ASP A 117 -1.80 2.85 -22.96
CA ASP A 117 -0.64 3.22 -23.78
C ASP A 117 0.74 2.84 -23.21
N LEU A 118 0.82 1.72 -22.46
CA LEU A 118 2.11 1.23 -21.96
C LEU A 118 3.04 0.79 -23.10
N PRO A 119 4.34 1.10 -23.03
CA PRO A 119 5.33 0.59 -23.97
C PRO A 119 5.36 -0.94 -23.99
N ILE A 120 5.75 -1.51 -25.13
CA ILE A 120 5.92 -2.96 -25.28
C ILE A 120 6.97 -3.45 -24.27
N GLY A 121 6.63 -4.50 -23.53
CA GLY A 121 7.52 -5.11 -22.53
C GLY A 121 7.31 -4.58 -21.11
N VAL A 122 6.60 -3.48 -20.92
CA VAL A 122 6.25 -2.99 -19.58
C VAL A 122 5.08 -3.79 -19.03
N THR A 123 5.20 -4.26 -17.79
CA THR A 123 4.15 -5.05 -17.14
C THR A 123 3.01 -4.14 -16.70
N ASP A 124 1.79 -4.44 -17.16
CA ASP A 124 0.58 -3.84 -16.58
C ASP A 124 0.20 -4.59 -15.29
N TYR A 125 0.33 -3.94 -14.14
CA TYR A 125 0.04 -4.57 -12.86
C TYR A 125 -1.39 -5.09 -12.78
N ALA A 126 -2.37 -4.32 -13.25
CA ALA A 126 -3.79 -4.59 -13.03
C ALA A 126 -4.28 -5.85 -13.76
N THR A 127 -3.71 -6.16 -14.92
CA THR A 127 -3.99 -7.38 -15.68
C THR A 127 -3.14 -8.54 -15.19
N ALA A 128 -1.86 -8.33 -14.89
CA ALA A 128 -0.96 -9.36 -14.38
C ALA A 128 -1.42 -9.89 -13.01
N VAL A 129 -1.70 -9.02 -12.05
CA VAL A 129 -2.03 -9.43 -10.67
C VAL A 129 -3.32 -10.26 -10.57
N ARG A 130 -4.28 -10.10 -11.50
CA ARG A 130 -5.59 -10.76 -11.40
C ARG A 130 -5.52 -12.27 -11.59
N VAL A 131 -4.58 -12.74 -12.38
CA VAL A 131 -4.43 -14.18 -12.69
C VAL A 131 -3.78 -14.96 -11.55
N HIS A 132 -3.13 -14.26 -10.61
CA HIS A 132 -2.46 -14.87 -9.46
C HIS A 132 -3.44 -15.31 -8.36
N GLY A 133 -3.05 -16.30 -7.55
CA GLY A 133 -3.86 -16.80 -6.44
C GLY A 133 -4.04 -15.77 -5.32
N ASP A 134 -5.12 -15.86 -4.56
CA ASP A 134 -5.40 -15.00 -3.38
C ASP A 134 -4.92 -15.62 -2.05
N GLN A 135 -4.21 -16.75 -2.12
CA GLN A 135 -3.53 -17.38 -1.00
C GLN A 135 -2.03 -17.26 -1.19
N ILE A 136 -1.31 -16.97 -0.12
CA ILE A 136 0.14 -16.88 -0.14
C ILE A 136 0.71 -17.43 1.16
N VAL A 137 1.81 -18.17 1.05
CA VAL A 137 2.64 -18.57 2.20
C VAL A 137 3.67 -17.48 2.42
N ALA A 138 3.66 -16.89 3.63
CA ALA A 138 4.60 -15.86 4.00
C ALA A 138 6.04 -16.41 4.09
N GLU A 139 7.01 -15.60 3.66
CA GLU A 139 8.42 -15.88 3.88
C GLU A 139 8.73 -15.99 5.38
N ARG A 140 9.56 -16.98 5.75
CA ARG A 140 9.97 -17.25 7.14
C ARG A 140 11.25 -16.52 7.54
N HIS A 141 12.10 -16.21 6.59
CA HIS A 141 13.36 -15.49 6.79
C HIS A 141 13.38 -14.25 5.87
N PRO A 142 12.55 -13.24 6.16
CA PRO A 142 12.50 -12.02 5.34
C PRO A 142 13.81 -11.26 5.44
N GLY A 143 14.11 -10.47 4.40
CA GLY A 143 15.15 -9.45 4.46
C GLY A 143 14.68 -8.21 5.24
N PRO A 144 15.36 -7.06 5.03
CA PRO A 144 14.84 -5.77 5.49
C PRO A 144 13.42 -5.52 4.99
N ALA A 145 12.60 -4.86 5.79
CA ALA A 145 11.20 -4.59 5.44
C ALA A 145 11.03 -3.25 4.73
N LEU A 146 11.66 -2.19 5.23
CA LEU A 146 11.40 -0.82 4.78
C LEU A 146 12.67 0.04 4.88
N ALA A 147 13.24 0.43 3.75
CA ALA A 147 14.44 1.29 3.68
C ALA A 147 15.58 0.84 4.62
N GLY A 148 15.98 -0.42 4.50
CA GLY A 148 17.02 -1.07 5.30
C GLY A 148 16.61 -1.46 6.72
N ARG A 149 15.41 -1.07 7.19
CA ARG A 149 14.95 -1.40 8.54
C ARG A 149 14.45 -2.83 8.62
N PRO A 150 14.85 -3.62 9.63
CA PRO A 150 14.28 -4.94 9.86
C PRO A 150 12.84 -4.86 10.36
N VAL A 151 12.11 -5.98 10.25
CA VAL A 151 10.68 -6.10 10.57
C VAL A 151 10.36 -5.67 12.01
N ASP A 152 11.20 -6.05 12.97
CA ASP A 152 11.02 -5.75 14.39
C ASP A 152 11.16 -4.26 14.69
N GLN A 153 12.09 -3.57 14.03
CA GLN A 153 12.22 -2.12 14.12
C GLN A 153 10.98 -1.43 13.55
N VAL A 154 10.52 -1.80 12.35
CA VAL A 154 9.31 -1.20 11.75
C VAL A 154 8.09 -1.41 12.65
N LEU A 155 7.92 -2.59 13.23
CA LEU A 155 6.84 -2.86 14.17
C LEU A 155 6.94 -2.01 15.44
N ALA A 156 8.15 -1.85 15.99
CA ALA A 156 8.38 -0.99 17.14
C ALA A 156 8.09 0.49 16.81
N ASP A 157 8.44 0.96 15.62
CA ASP A 157 8.12 2.31 15.13
C ASP A 157 6.60 2.51 15.06
N CYS A 158 5.87 1.54 14.50
CA CYS A 158 4.40 1.55 14.45
C CYS A 158 3.77 1.63 15.85
N GLN A 159 4.27 0.84 16.81
CA GLN A 159 3.77 0.83 18.18
C GLN A 159 4.00 2.16 18.89
N ARG A 160 5.20 2.76 18.73
CA ARG A 160 5.52 4.07 19.30
C ARG A 160 4.66 5.17 18.69
N SER A 161 4.51 5.16 17.36
CA SER A 161 3.67 6.11 16.63
C SER A 161 2.20 6.05 17.06
N ALA A 162 1.64 4.83 17.15
CA ALA A 162 0.27 4.64 17.58
C ALA A 162 0.05 5.05 19.05
N ALA A 163 1.00 4.74 19.94
CA ALA A 163 0.94 5.15 21.34
C ALA A 163 1.01 6.67 21.51
N ALA A 164 1.91 7.35 20.78
CA ALA A 164 2.05 8.80 20.81
C ALA A 164 0.78 9.53 20.34
N ARG A 165 0.00 8.88 19.47
CA ARG A 165 -1.28 9.38 18.92
C ARG A 165 -2.51 8.82 19.63
N GLU A 166 -2.31 8.02 20.68
CA GLU A 166 -3.37 7.36 21.45
C GLU A 166 -4.36 6.58 20.57
N LEU A 167 -3.86 5.94 19.50
CA LEU A 167 -4.67 5.14 18.59
C LEU A 167 -5.01 3.79 19.21
N THR A 168 -6.23 3.35 18.99
CA THR A 168 -6.77 2.09 19.46
C THR A 168 -7.47 1.33 18.34
N ALA A 169 -7.71 0.04 18.54
CA ALA A 169 -8.45 -0.78 17.58
C ALA A 169 -9.87 -0.28 17.24
N LYS A 170 -10.42 0.64 18.05
CA LYS A 170 -11.77 1.21 17.85
C LYS A 170 -11.76 2.44 16.93
N ASP A 171 -10.58 2.94 16.57
CA ASP A 171 -10.49 4.18 15.83
C ASP A 171 -10.78 4.01 14.35
N ARG A 172 -11.50 5.01 13.82
CA ARG A 172 -11.71 5.25 12.39
C ARG A 172 -10.97 6.53 12.06
N VAL A 173 -9.79 6.37 11.48
CA VAL A 173 -8.81 7.44 11.32
C VAL A 173 -8.96 8.06 9.94
N LEU A 174 -9.20 9.37 9.84
CA LEU A 174 -9.10 10.10 8.58
C LEU A 174 -7.69 10.69 8.45
N SER A 175 -7.07 10.53 7.28
CA SER A 175 -5.76 11.08 6.95
C SER A 175 -5.75 11.64 5.54
N THR A 176 -5.05 12.76 5.37
CA THR A 176 -4.69 13.33 4.06
C THR A 176 -3.18 13.26 3.80
N ALA A 177 -2.42 12.60 4.70
CA ALA A 177 -0.97 12.52 4.59
C ALA A 177 -0.54 11.68 3.40
N ALA A 178 0.59 12.06 2.80
CA ALA A 178 1.31 11.23 1.85
C ALA A 178 2.02 10.06 2.56
N TRP A 179 2.52 9.09 1.79
CA TRP A 179 3.35 7.97 2.28
C TRP A 179 4.70 7.97 1.56
N SER A 180 5.31 9.16 1.40
CA SER A 180 6.48 9.35 0.53
C SER A 180 7.81 9.06 1.24
N SER A 181 7.78 8.93 2.57
CA SER A 181 8.94 8.53 3.38
C SER A 181 8.60 7.37 4.32
N PRO A 182 9.60 6.61 4.80
CA PRO A 182 9.35 5.53 5.76
C PRO A 182 8.61 6.00 7.01
N GLU A 183 8.93 7.20 7.52
CA GLU A 183 8.26 7.82 8.66
C GLU A 183 6.79 8.12 8.36
N GLU A 184 6.52 8.75 7.21
CA GLU A 184 5.15 9.06 6.79
C GLU A 184 4.31 7.81 6.55
N LEU A 185 4.89 6.76 5.96
CA LEU A 185 4.22 5.48 5.76
C LEU A 185 3.91 4.80 7.09
N VAL A 186 4.86 4.82 8.03
CA VAL A 186 4.66 4.30 9.39
C VAL A 186 3.53 5.05 10.08
N ASP A 187 3.56 6.37 10.07
CA ASP A 187 2.59 7.20 10.78
C ASP A 187 1.20 7.17 10.15
N GLY A 188 1.12 7.24 8.82
CA GLY A 188 -0.12 7.41 8.07
C GLY A 188 -0.87 6.10 7.76
N LEU A 189 -0.15 4.97 7.66
CA LEU A 189 -0.75 3.68 7.33
C LEU A 189 -0.45 2.62 8.40
N LEU A 190 0.81 2.34 8.67
CA LEU A 190 1.17 1.12 9.42
C LEU A 190 0.82 1.20 10.90
N ALA A 191 1.00 2.35 11.55
CA ALA A 191 0.61 2.56 12.94
C ALA A 191 -0.90 2.36 13.15
N VAL A 192 -1.72 2.89 12.24
CA VAL A 192 -3.19 2.73 12.24
C VAL A 192 -3.55 1.25 12.14
N LEU A 193 -2.98 0.53 11.16
CA LEU A 193 -3.31 -0.87 10.92
C LEU A 193 -2.72 -1.83 11.97
N ALA A 194 -1.58 -1.48 12.56
CA ALA A 194 -0.90 -2.28 13.59
C ALA A 194 -1.73 -2.40 14.88
N VAL A 195 -2.41 -1.33 15.30
CA VAL A 195 -3.32 -1.37 16.45
C VAL A 195 -4.71 -1.92 16.11
N GLY A 196 -4.96 -2.26 14.84
CA GLY A 196 -6.24 -2.79 14.39
C GLY A 196 -7.31 -1.73 14.12
N ALA A 197 -6.94 -0.44 14.07
CA ALA A 197 -7.81 0.65 13.62
C ALA A 197 -8.07 0.56 12.11
N SER A 198 -8.97 1.39 11.60
CA SER A 198 -9.26 1.50 10.17
C SER A 198 -8.97 2.88 9.64
N LEU A 199 -8.58 2.97 8.36
CA LEU A 199 -8.13 4.19 7.71
C LEU A 199 -9.18 4.69 6.70
N VAL A 200 -9.37 6.01 6.68
CA VAL A 200 -10.05 6.79 5.64
C VAL A 200 -8.97 7.68 5.03
N GLN A 201 -8.38 7.24 3.91
CA GLN A 201 -7.35 7.99 3.21
C GLN A 201 -8.03 8.90 2.17
N VAL A 202 -7.71 10.20 2.19
CA VAL A 202 -8.26 11.18 1.24
C VAL A 202 -7.13 11.79 0.43
N ALA A 203 -7.07 11.46 -0.86
CA ALA A 203 -6.21 12.13 -1.83
C ALA A 203 -6.89 13.41 -2.36
N HIS A 204 -6.06 14.37 -2.77
CA HIS A 204 -6.50 15.66 -3.33
C HIS A 204 -7.63 16.33 -2.52
N PRO A 205 -7.48 16.47 -1.19
CA PRO A 205 -8.59 16.78 -0.30
C PRO A 205 -9.24 18.13 -0.63
N ASP A 206 -10.57 18.14 -0.74
CA ASP A 206 -11.36 19.38 -0.76
C ASP A 206 -11.73 19.74 0.68
N PRO A 207 -11.21 20.85 1.24
CA PRO A 207 -11.51 21.26 2.62
C PRO A 207 -13.00 21.41 2.91
N SER A 208 -13.82 21.74 1.90
CA SER A 208 -15.26 21.86 2.04
C SER A 208 -15.98 20.51 2.13
N ALA A 209 -15.38 19.44 1.61
CA ALA A 209 -15.91 18.09 1.64
C ALA A 209 -15.54 17.33 2.93
N LEU A 210 -14.41 17.65 3.56
CA LEU A 210 -13.88 16.94 4.74
C LEU A 210 -14.85 16.80 5.93
N PRO A 211 -15.67 17.82 6.29
CA PRO A 211 -16.67 17.65 7.35
C PRO A 211 -17.68 16.55 7.01
N ARG A 212 -18.18 16.54 5.76
CA ARG A 212 -19.11 15.52 5.28
C ARG A 212 -18.47 14.13 5.22
N ARG A 213 -17.18 14.03 4.87
CA ARG A 213 -16.44 12.76 4.91
C ARG A 213 -16.33 12.23 6.34
N THR A 214 -15.95 13.10 7.28
CA THR A 214 -15.86 12.80 8.72
C THR A 214 -17.17 12.22 9.25
N GLU A 215 -18.30 12.88 8.94
CA GLU A 215 -19.63 12.42 9.35
C GLU A 215 -20.02 11.09 8.67
N THR A 216 -19.86 10.99 7.35
CA THR A 216 -20.26 9.81 6.56
C THR A 216 -19.52 8.56 7.01
N GLU A 217 -18.21 8.69 7.22
CA GLU A 217 -17.34 7.58 7.59
C GLU A 217 -17.30 7.33 9.10
N LYS A 218 -17.99 8.14 9.91
CA LYS A 218 -18.00 8.07 11.38
C LYS A 218 -16.58 8.11 11.96
N VAL A 219 -15.79 9.05 11.45
CA VAL A 219 -14.39 9.26 11.84
C VAL A 219 -14.32 9.60 13.32
N THR A 220 -13.41 8.94 14.04
CA THR A 220 -13.16 9.17 15.48
C THR A 220 -11.86 9.92 15.71
N ARG A 221 -10.94 9.90 14.74
CA ARG A 221 -9.62 10.54 14.80
C ARG A 221 -9.26 11.15 13.44
N VAL A 222 -8.66 12.33 13.46
CA VAL A 222 -8.08 12.96 12.26
C VAL A 222 -6.57 13.08 12.50
N LEU A 223 -5.77 12.63 11.53
CA LEU A 223 -4.31 12.75 11.51
C LEU A 223 -3.87 13.77 10.47
#